data_AF-A0A1I2N293-F1
#
_entry.id   AF-A0A1I2N293-F1
#
_cell.length_a   1.000
_cell.length_b   1.000
_cell.length_c   1.000
_cell.angle_alpha   90.00
_cell.angle_beta   90.00
_cell.angle_gamma   90.00
#
_symmetry.space_group_name_H-M   'P 1'
#
loop_
_entity.id
_entity.type
_entity.pdbx_description
1 polymer ?
#
loop_
_entity_poly.entity_id
_entity_poly.type
_entity_poly.pdbx_seq_one_letter_code
_entity_poly.pdbx_strand_id
1 'polypeptide(L)'
;MHKNISYLYAFFGFFLMGCGVVAVDLAGEQANTALITGVAGGLIGLTAGHFLNRGKRWGFMLGTAEAGLLTLLLGWRAATYFIRLLGMVQESQGSDATETAGMAFLLTTAMLVISLLTLTVSIMFSKQVLSETK
;
A
#
# COMPACT_ATOMS: atom_id res chain seq x y z
N MET A 1 -22.43 4.63 -6.53
CA MET A 1 -21.39 4.21 -5.56
C MET A 1 -19.99 4.13 -6.17
N HIS A 2 -19.83 3.56 -7.38
CA HIS A 2 -18.52 3.38 -8.03
C HIS A 2 -17.60 4.63 -8.08
N LYS A 3 -18.14 5.85 -8.20
CA LYS A 3 -17.35 7.09 -8.14
C LYS A 3 -16.64 7.31 -6.79
N ASN A 4 -17.30 6.98 -5.67
CA ASN A 4 -16.68 7.11 -4.34
C ASN A 4 -15.52 6.11 -4.18
N ILE A 5 -15.69 4.89 -4.70
CA ILE A 5 -14.62 3.88 -4.71
C ILE A 5 -13.48 4.30 -5.67
N SER A 6 -13.78 4.97 -6.78
CA SER A 6 -12.70 5.51 -7.62
C SER A 6 -11.85 6.56 -6.91
N TYR A 7 -12.45 7.40 -6.07
CA TYR A 7 -11.70 8.34 -5.24
C TYR A 7 -10.87 7.63 -4.16
N LEU A 8 -11.40 6.55 -3.60
CA LEU A 8 -10.65 5.71 -2.66
C LEU A 8 -9.40 5.11 -3.32
N TYR A 9 -9.52 4.54 -4.54
CA TYR A 9 -8.36 4.01 -5.26
C TYR A 9 -7.37 5.10 -5.69
N ALA A 10 -7.87 6.28 -6.09
CA ALA A 10 -6.99 7.40 -6.40
C ALA A 10 -6.21 7.87 -5.16
N PHE A 11 -6.87 7.98 -4.00
CA PHE A 11 -6.24 8.31 -2.72
C PHE A 11 -5.22 7.24 -2.32
N PHE A 12 -5.60 5.97 -2.40
CA PHE A 12 -4.73 4.83 -2.14
C PHE A 12 -3.47 4.88 -3.00
N GLY A 13 -3.63 5.11 -4.31
CA GLY A 13 -2.51 5.19 -5.24
C GLY A 13 -1.58 6.37 -4.95
N PHE A 14 -2.13 7.56 -4.66
CA PHE A 14 -1.34 8.72 -4.24
C PHE A 14 -0.59 8.47 -2.93
N PHE A 15 -1.24 7.84 -1.96
CA PHE A 15 -0.64 7.54 -0.67
C PHE A 15 0.54 6.58 -0.82
N LEU A 16 0.39 5.51 -1.61
CA LEU A 16 1.48 4.57 -1.91
C LEU A 16 2.66 5.25 -2.59
N MET A 17 2.41 6.13 -3.56
CA MET A 17 3.46 6.93 -4.19
C MET A 17 4.19 7.80 -3.17
N GLY A 18 3.42 8.53 -2.33
CA GLY A 18 3.98 9.39 -1.29
C GLY A 18 4.88 8.60 -0.33
N CYS A 19 4.40 7.46 0.16
CA CYS A 19 5.21 6.58 1.01
C CYS A 19 6.43 6.01 0.29
N GLY A 20 6.35 5.72 -1.02
CA GLY A 20 7.50 5.29 -1.83
C GLY A 20 8.59 6.36 -1.95
N VAL A 21 8.20 7.63 -2.15
CA VAL A 21 9.12 8.77 -2.20
C VAL A 21 9.75 9.00 -0.82
N VAL A 22 8.96 9.01 0.24
CA VAL A 22 9.44 9.20 1.62
C VAL A 22 10.39 8.06 2.04
N ALA A 23 10.18 6.83 1.54
CA ALA A 23 11.07 5.72 1.83
C ALA A 23 12.50 5.93 1.27
N VAL A 24 12.64 6.56 0.10
CA VAL A 24 13.96 6.87 -0.49
C VAL A 24 14.69 7.91 0.33
N ASP A 25 13.98 8.93 0.80
CA ASP A 25 14.55 9.99 1.64
C ASP A 25 15.08 9.45 2.98
N LEU A 26 14.41 8.43 3.54
CA LEU A 26 14.75 7.86 4.85
C LEU A 26 15.80 6.73 4.80
N ALA A 27 15.80 5.88 3.77
CA ALA A 27 16.61 4.66 3.76
C ALA A 27 17.53 4.52 2.52
N GLY A 28 17.60 5.53 1.66
CA GLY A 28 18.51 5.57 0.50
C GLY A 28 18.37 4.37 -0.43
N GLU A 29 19.49 3.79 -0.88
CA GLU A 29 19.51 2.67 -1.83
C GLU A 29 18.85 1.38 -1.30
N GLN A 30 18.81 1.17 0.02
CA GLN A 30 18.13 0.02 0.61
C GLN A 30 16.60 0.10 0.47
N ALA A 31 16.07 1.29 0.16
CA ALA A 31 14.64 1.53 -0.03
C ALA A 31 14.14 1.24 -1.46
N ASN A 32 15.02 0.82 -2.39
CA ASN A 32 14.65 0.63 -3.80
C ASN A 32 13.42 -0.26 -3.98
N THR A 33 13.27 -1.31 -3.17
CA THR A 33 12.08 -2.15 -3.26
C THR A 33 10.81 -1.45 -2.74
N ALA A 34 10.92 -0.62 -1.70
CA ALA A 34 9.78 0.16 -1.19
C ALA A 34 9.38 1.26 -2.19
N LEU A 35 10.35 1.90 -2.85
CA LEU A 35 10.11 2.85 -3.94
C LEU A 35 9.40 2.18 -5.10
N ILE A 36 9.91 1.04 -5.60
CA ILE A 36 9.29 0.31 -6.71
C ILE A 36 7.88 -0.12 -6.35
N THR A 37 7.68 -0.65 -5.14
CA THR A 37 6.35 -1.10 -4.70
C THR A 37 5.38 0.07 -4.53
N GLY A 38 5.83 1.20 -3.96
CA GLY A 38 5.02 2.39 -3.76
C GLY A 38 4.67 3.11 -5.07
N VAL A 39 5.63 3.24 -6.00
CA VAL A 39 5.40 3.87 -7.31
C VAL A 39 4.59 2.98 -8.23
N ALA A 40 4.95 1.69 -8.35
CA ALA A 40 4.23 0.76 -9.20
C ALA A 40 2.81 0.52 -8.67
N GLY A 41 2.65 0.25 -7.38
CA GLY A 41 1.33 0.17 -6.75
C GLY A 41 0.57 1.49 -6.91
N GLY A 42 1.21 2.62 -6.62
CA GLY A 42 0.58 3.93 -6.79
C GLY A 42 0.01 4.19 -8.20
N LEU A 43 0.75 3.82 -9.25
CA LEU A 43 0.28 3.90 -10.64
C LEU A 43 -0.89 2.93 -10.91
N ILE A 44 -0.81 1.71 -10.41
CA ILE A 44 -1.88 0.70 -10.56
C ILE A 44 -3.16 1.19 -9.86
N GLY A 45 -3.07 1.73 -8.65
CA GLY A 45 -4.21 2.29 -7.92
C GLY A 45 -4.82 3.51 -8.60
N LEU A 46 -3.98 4.40 -9.15
CA LEU A 46 -4.45 5.56 -9.93
C LEU A 46 -5.15 5.14 -11.22
N THR A 47 -4.59 4.17 -11.94
CA THR A 47 -5.23 3.64 -13.16
C THR A 47 -6.54 2.93 -12.83
N ALA A 48 -6.59 2.12 -11.77
CA ALA A 48 -7.81 1.49 -11.26
C ALA A 48 -8.90 2.53 -10.97
N GLY A 49 -8.55 3.58 -10.22
CA GLY A 49 -9.45 4.69 -9.91
C GLY A 49 -9.94 5.40 -11.18
N HIS A 50 -9.03 5.73 -12.10
CA HIS A 50 -9.39 6.40 -13.35
C HIS A 50 -10.40 5.61 -14.19
N PHE A 51 -10.15 4.31 -14.39
CA PHE A 51 -11.04 3.45 -15.18
C PHE A 51 -12.37 3.17 -14.47
N LEU A 52 -12.36 3.02 -13.14
CA LEU A 52 -13.58 2.85 -12.37
C LEU A 52 -14.45 4.11 -12.40
N ASN A 53 -13.86 5.31 -12.40
CA ASN A 53 -14.59 6.56 -12.53
C ASN A 53 -15.30 6.67 -13.91
N ARG A 54 -14.76 6.01 -14.94
CA ARG A 54 -15.40 5.87 -16.27
C ARG A 54 -16.44 4.74 -16.33
N GLY A 55 -16.77 4.11 -15.20
CA GLY A 55 -17.77 3.05 -15.10
C GLY A 55 -17.31 1.68 -15.61
N LYS A 56 -15.99 1.49 -15.83
CA LYS A 56 -15.43 0.21 -16.29
C LYS A 56 -15.24 -0.74 -15.11
N ARG A 57 -15.94 -1.88 -15.14
CA ARG A 57 -15.89 -2.89 -14.07
C ARG A 57 -14.49 -3.45 -13.80
N TRP A 58 -13.66 -3.56 -14.84
CA TRP A 58 -12.29 -4.07 -14.68
C TRP A 58 -11.40 -3.17 -13.81
N GLY A 59 -11.66 -1.86 -13.76
CA GLY A 59 -10.95 -0.94 -12.85
C GLY A 59 -11.18 -1.29 -11.38
N PHE A 60 -12.39 -1.72 -11.02
CA PHE A 60 -12.69 -2.21 -9.67
C PHE A 60 -11.95 -3.51 -9.35
N MET A 61 -11.94 -4.47 -10.29
CA MET A 61 -11.22 -5.73 -10.10
C MET A 61 -9.72 -5.51 -9.93
N LEU A 62 -9.15 -4.62 -10.74
CA LEU A 62 -7.72 -4.29 -10.71
C LEU A 62 -7.34 -3.63 -9.39
N GLY A 63 -8.07 -2.59 -8.93
CA GLY A 63 -7.80 -1.93 -7.66
C GLY A 63 -8.04 -2.82 -6.43
N THR A 64 -9.06 -3.69 -6.46
CA THR A 64 -9.31 -4.65 -5.37
C THR A 64 -8.22 -5.72 -5.32
N ALA A 65 -7.84 -6.28 -6.48
CA ALA A 65 -6.80 -7.29 -6.56
C ALA A 65 -5.44 -6.75 -6.12
N GLU A 66 -5.11 -5.52 -6.53
CA GLU A 66 -3.91 -4.82 -6.11
C GLU A 66 -3.89 -4.61 -4.59
N ALA A 67 -4.95 -4.03 -4.01
CA ALA A 67 -5.04 -3.82 -2.56
C ALA A 67 -4.92 -5.15 -1.79
N GLY A 68 -5.49 -6.23 -2.32
CA GLY A 68 -5.37 -7.59 -1.76
C GLY A 68 -3.93 -8.11 -1.81
N LEU A 69 -3.28 -8.00 -2.96
CA LEU A 69 -1.90 -8.46 -3.15
C LEU A 69 -0.92 -7.66 -2.30
N LEU A 70 -1.08 -6.34 -2.24
CA LEU A 70 -0.27 -5.46 -1.38
C LEU A 70 -0.51 -5.74 0.10
N THR A 71 -1.74 -6.02 0.51
CA THR A 71 -2.03 -6.43 1.90
C THR A 71 -1.22 -7.67 2.30
N LEU A 72 -1.18 -8.69 1.43
CA LEU A 72 -0.41 -9.91 1.70
C LEU A 72 1.11 -9.63 1.73
N LEU A 73 1.63 -8.93 0.72
CA LEU A 73 3.06 -8.63 0.62
C LEU A 73 3.55 -7.73 1.75
N LEU A 74 2.81 -6.67 2.05
CA LEU A 74 3.15 -5.72 3.12
C LEU A 74 2.93 -6.35 4.49
N GLY A 75 1.94 -7.23 4.66
CA GLY A 75 1.75 -8.00 5.89
C GLY A 75 2.96 -8.88 6.18
N TRP A 76 3.43 -9.62 5.18
CA TRP A 76 4.66 -10.39 5.27
C TRP A 76 5.87 -9.50 5.60
N ARG A 77 6.03 -8.38 4.88
CA ARG A 77 7.16 -7.46 5.12
C ARG A 77 7.13 -6.83 6.50
N ALA A 78 5.98 -6.36 6.97
CA ALA A 78 5.81 -5.77 8.29
C ALA A 78 6.21 -6.78 9.37
N ALA A 79 5.79 -8.04 9.25
CA ALA A 79 6.20 -9.11 10.18
C ALA A 79 7.72 -9.33 10.16
N THR A 80 8.35 -9.40 8.97
CA THR A 80 9.81 -9.57 8.88
C THR A 80 10.59 -8.39 9.46
N TYR A 81 10.14 -7.16 9.23
CA TYR A 81 10.77 -5.96 9.80
C TYR A 81 10.59 -5.90 11.31
N PHE A 82 9.41 -6.27 11.82
CA PHE A 82 9.14 -6.33 13.25
C PHE A 82 10.06 -7.32 13.96
N ILE A 83 10.21 -8.55 13.44
CA ILE A 83 11.11 -9.56 13.99
C ILE A 83 12.56 -9.05 13.99
N ARG A 84 12.99 -8.41 12.90
CA ARG A 84 14.34 -7.85 12.79
C ARG A 84 14.59 -6.72 13.80
N LEU A 85 13.61 -5.84 14.00
CA LEU A 85 13.65 -4.79 15.02
C LEU A 85 13.76 -5.36 16.43
N LEU A 86 12.97 -6.39 16.75
CA LEU A 86 13.06 -7.05 18.07
C LEU A 86 14.47 -7.60 18.33
N GLY A 87 15.09 -8.22 17.31
CA GLY A 87 16.48 -8.69 17.42
C GLY A 87 17.48 -7.56 17.64
N MET A 88 17.36 -6.46 16.88
CA MET A 88 18.25 -5.30 17.01
C MET A 88 18.15 -4.60 18.37
N VAL A 89 16.93 -4.49 18.92
CA VAL A 89 16.69 -3.94 20.26
C VAL A 89 17.30 -4.84 21.34
N GLN A 90 17.30 -6.16 21.16
CA GLN A 90 17.89 -7.11 22.10
C GLN A 90 19.43 -7.14 22.04
N GLU A 91 20.03 -6.97 20.86
CA GLU A 91 21.50 -7.00 20.68
C GLU A 91 22.19 -5.64 20.92
N SER A 92 21.43 -4.56 21.17
CA SER A 92 21.97 -3.20 21.35
C SER A 92 22.88 -2.77 20.18
N GLN A 93 22.49 -3.12 18.94
CA GLN A 93 23.15 -2.60 17.75
C GLN A 93 22.91 -1.08 17.68
N GLY A 94 23.93 -0.30 17.30
CA GLY A 94 23.95 1.17 17.41
C GLY A 94 22.68 1.90 16.96
N SER A 95 22.41 3.05 17.61
CA SER A 95 21.18 3.84 17.49
C SER A 95 20.67 4.04 16.06
N ASP A 96 21.59 4.38 15.14
CA ASP A 96 21.25 4.75 13.76
C ASP A 96 20.66 3.58 12.94
N ALA A 97 21.15 2.36 13.17
CA ALA A 97 20.66 1.16 12.49
C ALA A 97 19.25 0.77 12.97
N THR A 98 19.00 0.94 14.27
CA THR A 98 17.70 0.68 14.89
C THR A 98 16.66 1.72 14.44
N GLU A 99 17.05 3.00 14.33
CA GLU A 99 16.18 4.08 13.84
C GLU A 99 15.75 3.83 12.38
N THR A 100 16.70 3.53 11.51
CA THR A 100 16.42 3.26 10.09
C THR A 100 15.48 2.07 9.91
N ALA A 101 15.71 0.98 10.66
CA ALA A 101 14.83 -0.19 10.65
C ALA A 101 13.43 0.14 11.20
N GLY A 102 13.36 0.94 12.27
CA GLY A 102 12.13 1.49 12.86
C GLY A 102 11.28 2.24 11.84
N MET A 103 11.91 3.18 11.11
CA MET A 103 11.24 3.96 10.08
C MET A 103 10.73 3.09 8.92
N ALA A 104 11.51 2.11 8.48
CA ALA A 104 11.08 1.16 7.44
C ALA A 104 9.86 0.33 7.87
N PHE A 105 9.83 -0.10 9.15
CA PHE A 105 8.69 -0.80 9.72
C PHE A 105 7.45 0.09 9.79
N LEU A 106 7.58 1.33 10.26
CA LEU A 106 6.47 2.28 10.36
C LEU A 106 5.87 2.59 8.98
N LEU A 107 6.70 2.87 7.98
CA LEU A 107 6.27 3.10 6.60
C LEU A 107 5.54 1.89 6.02
N THR A 108 6.12 0.69 6.17
CA THR A 108 5.51 -0.54 5.67
C THR A 108 4.16 -0.81 6.33
N THR A 109 4.07 -0.56 7.64
CA THR A 109 2.83 -0.74 8.40
C THR A 109 1.77 0.28 8.00
N ALA A 110 2.15 1.54 7.74
CA ALA A 110 1.24 2.55 7.24
C ALA A 110 0.66 2.16 5.86
N MET A 111 1.52 1.70 4.94
CA MET A 111 1.09 1.17 3.64
C MET A 111 0.15 -0.05 3.79
N LEU A 112 0.44 -0.93 4.75
CA LEU A 112 -0.38 -2.11 5.03
C LEU A 112 -1.78 -1.71 5.53
N VAL A 113 -1.86 -0.78 6.48
CA VAL A 113 -3.14 -0.32 7.05
C VAL A 113 -4.01 0.29 5.97
N ILE A 114 -3.47 1.16 5.11
CA ILE A 114 -4.27 1.76 4.04
C ILE A 114 -4.69 0.72 2.99
N SER A 115 -3.84 -0.27 2.70
CA SER A 115 -4.18 -1.39 1.79
C SER A 115 -5.33 -2.22 2.35
N LEU A 116 -5.30 -2.54 3.65
CA LEU A 116 -6.36 -3.25 4.35
C LEU A 116 -7.68 -2.48 4.35
N LEU A 117 -7.64 -1.18 4.65
CA LEU A 117 -8.83 -0.33 4.61
C LEU A 117 -9.43 -0.28 3.20
N THR A 118 -8.58 -0.08 2.19
CA THR A 118 -9.00 -0.03 0.78
C THR A 118 -9.62 -1.35 0.34
N LEU A 119 -9.00 -2.47 0.71
CA LEU A 119 -9.51 -3.81 0.44
C LEU A 119 -10.86 -4.05 1.14
N THR A 120 -10.95 -3.72 2.43
CA THR A 120 -12.17 -3.92 3.23
C THR A 120 -13.35 -3.15 2.66
N VAL A 121 -13.15 -1.87 2.37
CA VAL A 121 -14.20 -1.03 1.76
C VAL A 121 -14.57 -1.54 0.37
N SER A 122 -13.60 -1.97 -0.43
CA SER A 122 -13.85 -2.57 -1.75
C SER A 122 -14.71 -3.83 -1.64
N ILE A 123 -14.41 -4.73 -0.70
CA ILE A 123 -15.18 -5.96 -0.48
C ILE A 123 -16.59 -5.65 -0.02
N MET A 124 -16.76 -4.75 0.96
CA MET A 124 -18.07 -4.37 1.51
C MET A 124 -19.03 -3.86 0.43
N PHE A 125 -18.52 -3.06 -0.51
CA PHE A 125 -19.33 -2.44 -1.57
C PHE A 125 -19.23 -3.15 -2.92
N SER A 126 -18.56 -4.30 -2.97
CA SER A 126 -18.32 -5.06 -4.21
C SER A 126 -19.62 -5.34 -4.98
N LYS A 127 -20.65 -5.86 -4.32
CA LYS A 127 -21.94 -6.17 -4.96
C LYS A 127 -22.59 -4.93 -5.59
N GLN A 128 -22.55 -3.79 -4.89
CA GLN A 128 -23.13 -2.54 -5.40
C GLN A 128 -22.34 -2.02 -6.59
N VAL A 129 -21.01 -1.94 -6.49
CA VAL A 129 -20.17 -1.45 -7.60
C VAL A 129 -20.28 -2.35 -8.83
N LEU A 130 -20.30 -3.67 -8.66
CA LEU A 130 -20.43 -4.63 -9.76
C LEU A 130 -21.80 -4.57 -10.44
N SER A 131 -22.86 -4.16 -9.73
CA SER A 131 -24.19 -3.95 -10.33
C SER A 131 -24.31 -2.62 -11.10
N GLU A 132 -23.55 -1.59 -10.70
CA GLU A 132 -23.58 -0.25 -11.30
C GLU A 132 -22.62 -0.10 -12.50
N THR A 133 -21.69 -1.03 -12.70
CA THR A 133 -20.60 -0.91 -13.69
C THR A 133 -20.74 -1.95 -14.80
N LYS A 134 -20.28 -1.58 -16.01
CA LYS A 134 -20.32 -2.44 -17.20
C LYS A 134 -18.97 -3.11 -17.44
#